data_AF-A0A3D4Z4D6-F1
#
_entry.id   AF-A0A3D4Z4D6-F1
#
_cell.length_a   1.000
_cell.length_b   1.000
_cell.length_c   1.000
_cell.angle_alpha   90.00
_cell.angle_beta   90.00
_cell.angle_gamma   90.00
#
_symmetry.space_group_name_H-M   'P 1'
#
loop_
_entity.id
_entity.type
_entity.pdbx_description
1 polymer ?
#
loop_
_entity_poly.entity_id
_entity_poly.type
_entity_poly.pdbx_seq_one_letter_code
_entity_poly.pdbx_strand_id
1 'polypeptide(L)'
;EIPLEALREAVVNALMHRDYGITGTQISIEIYDDRVEILNPGGLPNKLSKKEFGVMSVRRNERIADLFFRLHKVERIGMGIKRIRKLIKAAGLKEPDFETDGFFRVVFYRSENRAEVTPPITPP
;
A
#
# COMPACT_ATOMS: atom_id res chain seq x y z
N GLU A 1 -4.45 -15.34 -4.92
CA GLU A 1 -3.23 -14.50 -4.84
C GLU A 1 -3.64 -13.02 -4.76
N ILE A 2 -2.85 -12.16 -4.13
CA ILE A 2 -3.16 -10.72 -4.02
C ILE A 2 -3.06 -10.07 -5.42
N PRO A 3 -4.07 -9.32 -5.89
CA PRO A 3 -4.03 -8.67 -7.20
C PRO A 3 -2.85 -7.71 -7.33
N LEU A 4 -2.05 -7.89 -8.40
CA LEU A 4 -0.88 -7.04 -8.68
C LEU A 4 -1.26 -5.56 -8.80
N GLU A 5 -2.43 -5.25 -9.34
CA GLU A 5 -2.93 -3.87 -9.43
C GLU A 5 -3.11 -3.21 -8.06
N ALA A 6 -3.56 -3.97 -7.04
CA ALA A 6 -3.75 -3.45 -5.69
C ALA A 6 -2.40 -3.15 -5.02
N LEU A 7 -1.42 -4.05 -5.20
CA LEU A 7 -0.05 -3.84 -4.74
C LEU A 7 0.60 -2.64 -5.43
N ARG A 8 0.45 -2.54 -6.76
CA ARG A 8 0.97 -1.41 -7.54
C ARG A 8 0.41 -0.09 -7.05
N GLU A 9 -0.90 -0.02 -6.83
CA GLU A 9 -1.58 1.17 -6.30
C GLU A 9 -1.06 1.55 -4.91
N ALA A 10 -0.85 0.57 -4.02
CA ALA A 10 -0.31 0.83 -2.69
C ALA A 10 1.14 1.32 -2.72
N VAL A 11 2.00 0.74 -3.56
CA VAL A 11 3.39 1.19 -3.74
C VAL A 11 3.44 2.60 -4.32
N VAL A 12 2.61 2.90 -5.32
CA VAL A 12 2.52 4.26 -5.90
C VAL A 12 2.06 5.26 -4.83
N ASN A 13 1.04 4.92 -4.04
CA ASN A 13 0.59 5.77 -2.94
C ASN A 13 1.71 5.97 -1.89
N ALA A 14 2.48 4.92 -1.58
CA ALA A 14 3.62 5.04 -0.68
C ALA A 14 4.67 6.03 -1.22
N LEU A 15 5.06 5.90 -2.48
CA LEU A 15 6.01 6.81 -3.12
C LEU A 15 5.49 8.26 -3.17
N MET A 16 4.22 8.47 -3.51
CA MET A 16 3.64 9.81 -3.60
C MET A 16 3.50 10.51 -2.24
N HIS A 17 3.18 9.73 -1.19
CA HIS A 17 2.90 10.27 0.14
C HIS A 17 4.07 10.17 1.11
N ARG A 18 5.20 9.61 0.68
CA ARG A 18 6.43 9.55 1.49
C ARG A 18 6.87 10.96 1.87
N ASP A 19 7.28 11.11 3.13
CA ASP A 19 7.96 12.32 3.57
C ASP A 19 9.44 12.29 3.18
N TYR A 20 9.77 12.93 2.05
CA TYR A 20 11.14 12.99 1.55
C TYR A 20 12.06 13.93 2.35
N GLY A 21 11.51 14.69 3.31
CA GLY A 21 12.31 15.50 4.22
C GLY A 21 12.96 14.69 5.35
N ILE A 22 12.44 13.49 5.65
CA ILE A 22 12.96 12.62 6.71
C ILE A 22 14.08 11.73 6.16
N THR A 23 15.32 12.06 6.51
CA THR A 23 16.50 11.25 6.20
C THR A 23 16.58 10.01 7.07
N GLY A 24 17.18 8.92 6.57
CA GLY A 24 17.36 7.68 7.33
C GLY A 24 16.11 6.77 7.41
N THR A 25 15.05 7.08 6.67
CA THR A 25 13.85 6.24 6.57
C THR A 25 13.62 5.79 5.13
N GLN A 26 12.96 4.66 4.95
CA GLN A 26 12.62 4.11 3.62
C GLN A 26 11.21 3.52 3.64
N ILE A 27 10.64 3.33 2.45
CA ILE A 27 9.42 2.51 2.33
C ILE A 27 9.86 1.06 2.52
N SER A 28 9.26 0.36 3.48
CA SER A 28 9.48 -1.08 3.69
C SER A 28 8.38 -1.87 3.00
N ILE A 29 8.75 -2.96 2.33
CA ILE A 29 7.80 -3.93 1.79
C ILE A 29 8.20 -5.29 2.35
N GLU A 30 7.34 -5.85 3.18
CA GLU A 30 7.58 -7.12 3.86
C GLU A 30 6.60 -8.16 3.35
N ILE A 31 7.15 -9.28 2.88
CA ILE A 31 6.37 -10.35 2.27
C ILE A 31 6.45 -11.56 3.20
N TYR A 32 5.29 -11.95 3.70
CA TYR A 32 5.09 -13.13 4.52
C TYR A 32 4.26 -14.17 3.75
N ASP A 33 4.19 -15.38 4.31
CA ASP A 33 3.42 -16.49 3.74
C ASP A 33 1.90 -16.24 3.79
N ASP A 34 1.44 -15.49 4.79
CA ASP A 34 0.04 -15.16 5.07
C ASP A 34 -0.33 -13.74 4.65
N ARG A 35 0.64 -12.83 4.49
CA ARG A 35 0.37 -11.41 4.21
C ARG A 35 1.50 -10.67 3.49
N VAL A 36 1.19 -9.48 2.98
CA VAL A 36 2.15 -8.51 2.46
C VAL A 36 1.91 -7.18 3.15
N GLU A 37 2.95 -6.59 3.68
CA GLU A 37 2.88 -5.31 4.39
C GLU A 37 3.70 -4.25 3.67
N ILE A 38 3.13 -3.05 3.56
CA ILE A 38 3.83 -1.88 3.01
C ILE A 38 3.80 -0.78 4.06
N LEU A 39 4.99 -0.37 4.50
CA LEU A 39 5.20 0.67 5.50
C LEU A 39 5.79 1.90 4.84
N ASN A 40 5.15 3.05 5.03
CA ASN A 40 5.61 4.34 4.52
C ASN A 40 5.79 5.35 5.66
N PRO A 41 7.02 5.86 5.88
CA PRO A 41 7.31 6.86 6.89
C PRO A 41 6.65 8.21 6.56
N GLY A 42 6.05 8.85 7.57
CA GLY A 42 5.52 10.21 7.46
C GLY A 42 4.10 10.41 7.99
N GLY A 43 3.32 9.34 8.23
CA GLY A 43 1.97 9.42 8.81
C GLY A 43 0.97 10.21 7.94
N LEU A 44 -0.20 10.53 8.51
CA LEU A 44 -1.14 11.45 7.85
C LEU A 44 -0.60 12.88 7.88
N PRO A 45 -0.71 13.66 6.78
CA PRO A 45 -0.42 15.08 6.81
C PRO A 45 -1.26 15.76 7.91
N ASN A 46 -0.70 16.72 8.64
CA ASN A 46 -1.36 17.42 9.76
C ASN A 46 -2.74 18.03 9.44
N LYS A 47 -3.13 18.10 8.17
CA LYS A 47 -4.41 18.61 7.68
C LYS A 47 -5.47 17.52 7.40
N LEU A 48 -5.17 16.24 7.66
CA LEU A 48 -6.10 15.13 7.43
C LEU A 48 -6.40 14.42 8.74
N SER A 49 -7.67 14.42 9.13
CA SER A 49 -8.19 13.56 10.19
C SER A 49 -8.32 12.11 9.68
N LYS A 50 -8.35 11.13 10.61
CA LYS A 50 -8.68 9.72 10.28
C LYS A 50 -10.02 9.57 9.53
N LYS A 51 -10.95 10.53 9.66
CA LYS A 51 -12.24 10.54 8.96
C LYS A 51 -12.12 10.92 7.48
N GLU A 52 -11.09 11.69 7.12
CA GLU A 52 -10.84 12.15 5.75
C GLU A 52 -9.90 11.20 4.98
N PHE A 53 -9.29 10.25 5.69
CA PHE A 53 -8.46 9.20 5.14
C PHE A 53 -9.22 8.34 4.11
N GLY A 54 -8.68 8.21 2.90
CA GLY A 54 -9.32 7.48 1.80
C GLY A 54 -10.46 8.22 1.09
N VAL A 55 -10.70 9.49 1.45
CA VAL A 55 -11.65 10.40 0.78
C VAL A 55 -10.91 11.58 0.17
N MET A 56 -9.95 12.14 0.90
CA MET A 56 -9.11 13.25 0.45
C MET A 56 -7.65 12.79 0.31
N SER A 57 -6.96 13.34 -0.70
CA SER A 57 -5.54 13.14 -0.88
C SER A 57 -4.86 14.51 -0.87
N VAL A 58 -4.09 14.75 0.18
CA VAL A 58 -3.29 15.97 0.36
C VAL A 58 -1.89 15.68 -0.16
N ARG A 59 -1.44 16.52 -1.09
CA ARG A 59 -0.10 16.43 -1.67
C ARG A 59 0.92 16.94 -0.65
N ARG A 60 1.91 16.11 -0.30
CA ARG A 60 3.07 16.54 0.51
C ARG A 60 4.12 17.23 -0.36
N ASN A 61 4.29 16.75 -1.59
CA ASN A 61 5.26 17.30 -2.54
C ASN A 61 4.60 17.43 -3.92
N GLU A 62 4.40 18.67 -4.37
CA GLU A 62 3.74 18.96 -5.65
C GLU A 62 4.55 18.47 -6.86
N ARG A 63 5.89 18.48 -6.79
CA ARG A 63 6.75 18.00 -7.88
C ARG A 63 6.63 16.50 -8.07
N ILE A 64 6.55 15.75 -6.97
CA ILE A 64 6.37 14.30 -7.01
C ILE A 64 4.95 13.97 -7.49
N ALA A 65 3.94 14.67 -6.98
CA ALA A 65 2.58 14.50 -7.45
C ALA A 65 2.43 14.81 -8.96
N ASP A 66 3.06 15.87 -9.46
CA ASP A 66 3.09 16.22 -10.87
C ASP A 66 3.79 15.16 -11.73
N LEU A 67 4.94 14.64 -11.26
CA LEU A 67 5.64 13.54 -11.94
C LEU A 67 4.74 12.30 -12.07
N PHE A 68 4.10 11.87 -10.98
CA PHE A 68 3.23 10.69 -11.00
C PHE A 68 1.94 10.90 -11.81
N PHE A 69 1.43 12.14 -11.85
CA PHE A 69 0.31 12.52 -12.72
C PHE A 69 0.72 12.44 -14.21
N ARG A 70 1.88 12.99 -14.57
CA ARG A 70 2.44 12.96 -15.94
C ARG A 70 2.81 11.55 -16.41
N LEU A 71 3.16 10.65 -15.50
CA LEU A 71 3.44 9.24 -15.81
C LEU A 71 2.16 8.41 -16.05
N HIS A 72 0.97 9.01 -16.01
CA HIS A 72 -0.33 8.33 -16.08
C HIS A 72 -0.48 7.17 -15.07
N LYS A 73 0.27 7.22 -13.96
CA LYS A 73 0.21 6.20 -12.90
C LYS A 73 -0.85 6.52 -11.85
N VAL A 74 -1.44 7.71 -11.91
CA VAL A 74 -2.47 8.19 -10.99
C VAL A 74 -3.71 8.55 -11.79
N GLU A 75 -4.70 7.66 -11.80
CA GLU A 75 -5.93 7.88 -12.56
C GLU A 75 -6.81 8.96 -11.92
N ARG A 76 -7.02 8.93 -10.60
CA ARG A 76 -7.86 9.90 -9.87
C ARG A 76 -7.43 10.03 -8.39
N ILE A 77 -7.14 11.27 -7.99
CA ILE A 77 -6.73 11.66 -6.64
C ILE A 77 -7.82 11.27 -5.62
N GLY A 78 -7.43 10.66 -4.49
CA GLY A 78 -8.34 10.28 -3.40
C GLY A 78 -9.11 8.97 -3.59
N MET A 79 -8.90 8.24 -4.70
CA MET A 79 -9.60 6.96 -4.94
C MET A 79 -8.73 5.71 -4.76
N GLY A 80 -7.42 5.85 -4.53
CA GLY A 80 -6.50 4.71 -4.47
C GLY A 80 -6.89 3.65 -3.44
N ILE A 81 -7.25 4.06 -2.22
CA ILE A 81 -7.71 3.15 -1.16
C ILE A 81 -9.03 2.45 -1.55
N LYS A 82 -9.97 3.18 -2.17
CA LYS A 82 -11.23 2.59 -2.66
C LYS A 82 -10.98 1.56 -3.77
N ARG A 83 -10.06 1.86 -4.68
CA ARG A 83 -9.64 0.93 -5.75
C ARG A 83 -9.00 -0.33 -5.17
N ILE A 84 -8.08 -0.17 -4.21
CA ILE A 84 -7.47 -1.28 -3.49
C ILE A 84 -8.55 -2.17 -2.87
N ARG A 85 -9.47 -1.61 -2.08
CA ARG A 85 -10.58 -2.38 -1.47
C ARG A 85 -11.44 -3.10 -2.52
N LYS A 86 -11.77 -2.42 -3.63
CA LYS A 86 -12.55 -3.02 -4.73
C LYS A 86 -11.83 -4.22 -5.35
N LEU A 87 -10.53 -4.10 -5.63
CA LEU A 87 -9.72 -5.17 -6.23
C LEU A 87 -9.59 -6.36 -5.28
N ILE A 88 -9.35 -6.11 -3.99
CA ILE A 88 -9.23 -7.17 -2.97
C ILE A 88 -10.56 -7.90 -2.78
N LYS A 89 -11.67 -7.15 -2.70
CA LYS A 89 -13.01 -7.73 -2.60
C LYS A 89 -13.38 -8.56 -3.84
N ALA A 90 -13.03 -8.08 -5.04
CA ALA A 90 -13.24 -8.83 -6.28
C ALA A 90 -12.42 -10.13 -6.33
N ALA A 91 -11.27 -10.18 -5.65
CA ALA A 91 -10.45 -11.37 -5.51
C ALA A 91 -10.91 -12.32 -4.39
N GLY A 92 -11.97 -11.99 -3.65
CA GLY A 92 -12.49 -12.80 -2.55
C GLY A 92 -11.56 -12.87 -1.33
N LEU A 93 -10.66 -11.89 -1.19
CA LEU A 93 -9.70 -11.83 -0.08
C LEU A 93 -10.24 -10.95 1.07
N LYS A 94 -9.70 -11.15 2.28
CA LYS A 94 -9.97 -10.28 3.43
C LYS A 94 -9.57 -8.83 3.10
N GLU A 95 -10.40 -7.88 3.50
CA GLU A 95 -10.09 -6.45 3.30
C GLU A 95 -8.75 -6.08 3.94
N PRO A 96 -7.96 -5.20 3.30
CA PRO A 96 -6.66 -4.81 3.83
C PRO A 96 -6.82 -3.83 4.98
N ASP A 97 -5.96 -3.97 5.99
CA ASP A 97 -5.91 -3.07 7.13
C ASP A 97 -5.01 -1.87 6.83
N PHE A 98 -5.46 -0.68 7.26
CA PHE A 98 -4.74 0.57 7.05
C PHE A 98 -4.47 1.23 8.40
N GLU A 99 -3.20 1.37 8.75
CA GLU A 99 -2.75 2.09 9.94
C GLU A 99 -2.13 3.42 9.52
N THR A 100 -2.40 4.48 10.28
CA THR A 100 -2.01 5.84 9.92
C THR A 100 -1.37 6.61 11.07
N ASP A 101 -0.98 5.91 12.14
CA ASP A 101 -0.46 6.52 13.37
C ASP A 101 1.06 6.61 13.32
N GLY A 102 1.60 7.81 13.17
CA GLY A 102 3.04 8.08 12.98
C GLY A 102 3.62 7.63 11.62
N PHE A 103 3.16 6.50 11.10
CA PHE A 103 3.49 5.93 9.80
C PHE A 103 2.22 5.49 9.07
N PHE A 104 2.32 5.36 7.75
CA PHE A 104 1.26 4.76 6.95
C PHE A 104 1.60 3.29 6.69
N ARG A 105 0.78 2.36 7.19
CA ARG A 105 0.92 0.93 6.93
C ARG A 105 -0.31 0.41 6.20
N VAL A 106 -0.10 -0.45 5.22
CA VAL A 106 -1.17 -1.25 4.63
C VAL A 106 -0.81 -2.73 4.70
N VAL A 107 -1.74 -3.55 5.17
CA VAL A 107 -1.58 -5.01 5.32
C VAL A 107 -2.53 -5.71 4.38
N PHE A 108 -1.99 -6.48 3.44
CA PHE A 108 -2.73 -7.31 2.50
C PHE A 108 -2.70 -8.76 2.95
N TYR A 109 -3.86 -9.39 3.11
CA TYR A 109 -3.95 -10.79 3.49
C TYR A 109 -3.97 -11.70 2.26
N ARG A 110 -3.26 -12.83 2.36
CA ARG A 110 -3.33 -13.93 1.40
C ARG A 110 -4.50 -14.85 1.78
N SER A 111 -4.98 -15.63 0.82
CA SER A 111 -5.97 -16.68 1.09
C SER A 111 -5.27 -17.82 1.83
N GLU A 112 -5.92 -18.38 2.85
CA GLU A 112 -5.42 -19.54 3.62
C GLU A 112 -5.20 -20.80 2.76
N ASN A 113 -5.60 -20.80 1.50
CA ASN A 113 -5.44 -21.92 0.57
C ASN A 113 -4.06 -22.01 -0.12
N ARG A 114 -2.98 -21.47 0.47
CA ARG A 114 -1.63 -21.88 0.04
C ARG A 114 -1.35 -23.26 0.64
N ALA A 115 -1.72 -24.27 -0.14
CA ALA A 115 -1.33 -25.66 0.05
C ALA A 115 0.13 -25.76 0.49
N GLU A 116 0.34 -26.62 1.48
CA GLU A 116 1.59 -27.13 2.01
C GLU A 116 2.77 -26.98 1.03
N VAL A 117 3.68 -26.06 1.34
CA VAL A 117 5.02 -26.08 0.74
C VAL A 117 5.70 -27.32 1.31
N THR A 118 5.77 -28.38 0.50
CA THR A 118 6.51 -29.60 0.83
C THR A 118 7.96 -29.21 1.16
N PRO A 119 8.54 -29.66 2.29
CA PRO A 119 9.91 -29.32 2.62
C PRO A 119 10.86 -29.82 1.52
N PRO A 120 12.00 -29.13 1.30
CA PRO A 120 12.94 -29.50 0.26
C PRO A 120 13.43 -30.94 0.50
N ILE A 121 13.21 -31.79 -0.49
CA ILE A 121 13.73 -33.16 -0.51
C ILE A 121 15.23 -33.03 -0.77
N THR A 122 16.06 -33.26 0.25
CA THR A 122 17.51 -33.43 0.07
C THR A 122 17.75 -34.79 -0.59
N PRO A 123 18.36 -34.86 -1.79
CA PRO A 123 18.76 -36.14 -2.38
C PRO A 123 19.92 -36.77 -1.58
N PRO A 124 20.10 -38.11 -1.65
CA PRO A 124 21.08 -38.86 -0.86
C PRO A 124 22.54 -38.58 -1.24
#